data_AF-A0A7C6ZDS9-F1
#
_entry.id   AF-A0A7C6ZDS9-F1
#
_cell.length_a   1.000
_cell.length_b   1.000
_cell.length_c   1.000
_cell.angle_alpha   90.00
_cell.angle_beta   90.00
_cell.angle_gamma   90.00
#
_symmetry.space_group_name_H-M   'P 1'
#
loop_
_entity.id
_entity.type
_entity.pdbx_description
1 polymer ?
#
loop_
_entity_poly.entity_id
_entity_poly.type
_entity_poly.pdbx_seq_one_letter_code
_entity_poly.pdbx_strand_id
1 'polypeptide(L)'
;RKMPAEVPIKKGEFDLNTTVSDLGITPLGRLFKWAVARFCTRALPKGAPGSQKKMLRAAAMSLPLRNFFAMTNGAITYEATLGLLDVLNGKTLKGLSRFAKAMLSRRPPRKADLYKGGTRADTRGSAAPTGRL
;
A
#
# COMPACT_ATOMS: atom_id res chain seq x y z
N ARG A 1 30.68 1.92 -6.31
CA ARG A 1 30.20 0.84 -5.42
C ARG A 1 29.32 -0.09 -6.24
N LYS A 2 29.60 -1.41 -6.31
CA LYS A 2 28.65 -2.38 -6.88
C LYS A 2 27.44 -2.44 -5.95
N MET A 3 26.25 -2.13 -6.47
CA MET A 3 25.03 -2.37 -5.73
C MET A 3 24.89 -3.89 -5.53
N PRO A 4 24.46 -4.36 -4.34
CA PRO A 4 24.17 -5.77 -4.15
C PRO A 4 23.14 -6.23 -5.19
N ALA A 5 23.32 -7.44 -5.72
CA ALA A 5 22.36 -8.01 -6.66
C ALA A 5 21.00 -8.11 -5.97
N GLU A 6 19.96 -7.64 -6.65
CA GLU A 6 18.59 -7.66 -6.15
C GLU A 6 18.17 -9.13 -6.01
N VAL A 7 18.08 -9.60 -4.76
CA VAL A 7 17.63 -10.97 -4.49
C VAL A 7 16.13 -10.99 -4.70
N PRO A 8 15.60 -11.83 -5.61
CA PRO A 8 14.16 -11.91 -5.81
C PRO A 8 13.52 -12.38 -4.50
N ILE A 9 12.54 -11.61 -4.03
CA ILE A 9 11.76 -11.88 -2.81
C ILE A 9 11.22 -13.31 -2.89
N LYS A 10 11.16 -14.04 -1.78
CA LYS A 10 10.55 -15.38 -1.76
C LYS A 10 9.13 -15.33 -1.21
N LYS A 11 8.35 -16.36 -1.54
CA LYS A 11 7.02 -16.54 -0.93
C LYS A 11 7.20 -16.65 0.59
N GLY A 12 6.49 -15.79 1.33
CA GLY A 12 6.59 -15.72 2.81
C GLY A 12 7.36 -14.51 3.33
N GLU A 13 8.08 -13.80 2.45
CA GLU A 13 8.88 -12.61 2.78
C GLU A 13 8.21 -11.31 2.31
N PHE A 14 6.93 -11.37 1.90
CA PHE A 14 6.21 -10.16 1.48
C PHE A 14 5.96 -9.26 2.69
N ASP A 15 6.28 -7.98 2.52
CA ASP A 15 5.99 -6.92 3.48
C ASP A 15 5.14 -5.80 2.84
N LEU A 16 4.86 -4.74 3.60
CA LEU A 16 4.09 -3.60 3.11
C LEU A 16 4.85 -2.72 2.10
N ASN A 17 6.17 -2.86 2.01
CA ASN A 17 7.00 -2.12 1.06
C ASN A 17 7.21 -2.90 -0.24
N THR A 18 6.87 -4.19 -0.25
CA THR A 18 6.95 -5.05 -1.43
C THR A 18 6.06 -4.49 -2.53
N THR A 19 6.58 -4.43 -3.75
CA THR A 19 5.88 -3.83 -4.88
C THR A 19 4.88 -4.79 -5.49
N VAL A 20 3.88 -4.25 -6.22
CA VAL A 20 2.92 -5.08 -6.97
C VAL A 20 3.61 -5.99 -7.99
N SER A 21 4.73 -5.55 -8.56
CA SER A 21 5.49 -6.35 -9.52
C SER A 21 6.01 -7.66 -8.90
N ASP A 22 6.50 -7.58 -7.66
CA ASP A 22 7.14 -8.67 -6.92
C ASP A 22 6.14 -9.75 -6.49
N LEU A 23 4.85 -9.40 -6.37
CA LEU A 23 3.80 -10.36 -5.98
C LEU A 23 3.62 -11.49 -7.00
N GLY A 24 4.10 -11.32 -8.24
CA GLY A 24 3.95 -12.28 -9.34
C GLY A 24 4.53 -13.68 -9.08
N ILE A 25 5.31 -13.85 -8.01
CA ILE A 25 5.87 -15.13 -7.59
C ILE A 25 4.77 -16.11 -7.16
N THR A 26 3.66 -15.61 -6.59
CA THR A 26 2.54 -16.45 -6.12
C THR A 26 1.36 -16.44 -7.09
N PRO A 27 0.56 -17.52 -7.18
CA PRO A 27 -0.64 -17.53 -8.04
C PRO A 27 -1.63 -16.42 -7.70
N LEU A 28 -1.85 -16.16 -6.41
CA LEU A 28 -2.71 -15.06 -5.97
C LEU A 28 -2.11 -13.70 -6.31
N GLY A 29 -0.80 -13.53 -6.14
CA GLY A 29 -0.11 -12.30 -6.52
C GLY A 29 -0.10 -12.07 -8.03
N ARG A 30 -0.12 -13.12 -8.88
CA ARG A 30 -0.36 -12.97 -10.33
C ARG A 30 -1.76 -12.47 -10.64
N LEU A 31 -2.78 -13.03 -9.99
CA LEU A 31 -4.16 -12.55 -10.13
C LEU A 31 -4.27 -11.07 -9.71
N PHE A 32 -3.61 -10.71 -8.61
CA PHE A 32 -3.59 -9.36 -8.10
C PHE A 32 -2.86 -8.38 -9.03
N LYS A 33 -1.68 -8.77 -9.54
CA LYS A 33 -0.94 -8.03 -10.56
C LYS A 33 -1.79 -7.78 -11.81
N TRP A 34 -2.53 -8.80 -12.26
CA TRP A 34 -3.48 -8.68 -13.36
C TRP A 34 -4.61 -7.68 -13.05
N ALA A 35 -5.20 -7.77 -11.86
CA ALA A 35 -6.25 -6.85 -11.41
C ALA A 35 -5.72 -5.40 -11.40
N VAL A 36 -4.57 -5.14 -10.80
CA VAL A 36 -3.96 -3.79 -10.80
C VAL A 36 -3.73 -3.28 -12.22
N ALA A 37 -3.13 -4.10 -13.09
CA ALA A 37 -2.89 -3.73 -14.49
C ALA A 37 -4.18 -3.40 -15.26
N ARG A 38 -5.28 -4.09 -14.93
CA ARG A 38 -6.59 -3.92 -15.55
C ARG A 38 -7.32 -2.68 -15.02
N PHE A 39 -7.37 -2.53 -13.71
CA PHE A 39 -8.15 -1.48 -13.04
C PHE A 39 -7.43 -0.13 -12.95
N CYS A 40 -6.09 -0.08 -12.91
CA CYS A 40 -5.36 1.20 -12.85
C CYS A 40 -5.72 2.12 -14.03
N THR A 41 -5.90 1.57 -15.22
CA THR A 41 -6.26 2.35 -16.41
C THR A 41 -7.67 2.95 -16.39
N ARG A 42 -8.54 2.54 -15.45
CA ARG A 42 -9.84 3.18 -15.23
C ARG A 42 -9.73 4.57 -14.61
N ALA A 43 -8.60 4.90 -13.99
CA ALA A 43 -8.35 6.25 -13.49
C ALA A 43 -8.09 7.27 -14.60
N LEU A 44 -7.84 6.80 -15.84
CA LEU A 44 -7.61 7.68 -16.99
C LEU A 44 -8.93 8.01 -17.72
N PRO A 45 -9.03 9.20 -18.32
CA PRO A 45 -10.18 9.56 -19.14
C PRO A 45 -10.35 8.63 -20.35
N LYS A 46 -11.60 8.47 -20.80
CA LYS A 46 -11.93 7.71 -22.01
C LYS A 46 -11.22 8.38 -23.20
N GLY A 47 -10.37 7.63 -23.90
CA GLY A 47 -9.55 8.15 -25.01
C GLY A 47 -8.08 8.43 -24.67
N ALA A 48 -7.65 8.21 -23.42
CA ALA A 48 -6.24 8.43 -23.06
C ALA A 48 -5.27 7.65 -23.98
N PRO A 49 -4.19 8.31 -24.46
CA PRO A 49 -3.18 7.71 -25.33
C PRO A 49 -2.61 6.40 -24.78
N GLY A 50 -2.23 5.50 -25.70
CA GLY A 50 -1.62 4.22 -25.34
C GLY A 50 -0.35 4.36 -24.50
N SER A 51 0.44 5.41 -24.73
CA SER A 51 1.63 5.76 -23.94
C SER A 51 1.28 6.07 -22.48
N GLN A 52 0.25 6.88 -22.22
CA GLN A 52 -0.21 7.18 -20.86
C GLN A 52 -0.71 5.92 -20.13
N LYS A 53 -1.43 5.04 -20.84
CA LYS A 53 -1.88 3.76 -20.27
C LYS A 53 -0.70 2.84 -19.91
N LYS A 54 0.33 2.78 -20.77
CA LYS A 54 1.56 2.01 -20.50
C LYS A 54 2.33 2.59 -19.31
N MET A 55 2.49 3.91 -19.29
CA MET A 55 3.15 4.63 -18.19
C MET A 55 2.44 4.39 -16.86
N LEU A 56 1.10 4.52 -16.84
CA LEU A 56 0.33 4.28 -15.62
C LEU A 56 0.41 2.84 -15.15
N ARG A 57 0.45 1.86 -16.07
CA ARG A 57 0.68 0.46 -15.69
C ARG A 57 2.05 0.26 -15.08
N ALA A 58 3.11 0.82 -15.68
CA ALA A 58 4.46 0.73 -15.14
C ALA A 58 4.54 1.36 -13.74
N ALA A 59 3.94 2.54 -13.55
CA ALA A 59 3.84 3.19 -12.26
C ALA A 59 3.04 2.34 -11.25
N ALA A 60 1.93 1.75 -11.65
CA ALA A 60 1.13 0.90 -10.76
C ALA A 60 1.88 -0.37 -10.31
N MET A 61 2.80 -0.88 -11.12
CA MET A 61 3.62 -2.06 -10.78
C MET A 61 4.70 -1.74 -9.74
N SER A 62 5.21 -0.50 -9.70
CA SER A 62 6.23 -0.07 -8.73
C SER A 62 5.64 0.41 -7.40
N LEU A 63 4.32 0.45 -7.26
CA LEU A 63 3.70 0.88 -6.02
C LEU A 63 3.86 -0.18 -4.91
N PRO A 64 4.27 0.24 -3.70
CA PRO A 64 4.32 -0.65 -2.54
C PRO A 64 2.92 -1.01 -2.09
N LEU A 65 2.76 -2.21 -1.53
CA LEU A 65 1.49 -2.72 -1.01
C LEU A 65 0.80 -1.77 -0.02
N ARG A 66 1.55 -1.01 0.78
CA ARG A 66 1.00 -0.02 1.72
C ARG A 66 0.11 1.03 1.04
N ASN A 67 0.31 1.31 -0.26
CA ASN A 67 -0.46 2.32 -0.98
C ASN A 67 -1.85 1.80 -1.40
N PHE A 68 -2.19 0.52 -1.16
CA PHE A 68 -3.46 -0.07 -1.59
C PHE A 68 -4.70 0.61 -1.02
N PHE A 69 -4.66 1.02 0.26
CA PHE A 69 -5.80 1.72 0.86
C PHE A 69 -6.08 3.04 0.14
N ALA A 70 -5.01 3.75 -0.26
CA ALA A 70 -5.11 5.03 -0.95
C ALA A 70 -5.57 4.83 -2.40
N MET A 71 -5.02 3.83 -3.10
CA MET A 71 -5.39 3.51 -4.48
C MET A 71 -6.84 3.08 -4.64
N THR A 72 -7.39 2.38 -3.64
CA THR A 72 -8.78 1.90 -3.67
C THR A 72 -9.78 2.91 -3.14
N ASN A 73 -9.34 4.15 -2.87
CA ASN A 73 -10.16 5.20 -2.28
C ASN A 73 -10.90 4.74 -1.01
N GLY A 74 -10.21 3.95 -0.18
CA GLY A 74 -10.77 3.38 1.06
C GLY A 74 -11.67 2.15 0.86
N ALA A 75 -11.83 1.62 -0.36
CA ALA A 75 -12.60 0.39 -0.56
C ALA A 75 -11.94 -0.85 0.06
N ILE A 76 -10.60 -0.84 0.18
CA ILE A 76 -9.81 -1.83 0.94
C ILE A 76 -9.20 -1.12 2.15
N THR A 77 -9.52 -1.59 3.36
CA THR A 77 -8.96 -1.05 4.61
C THR A 77 -7.51 -1.50 4.80
N TYR A 78 -6.73 -0.78 5.62
CA TYR A 78 -5.36 -1.17 5.95
C TYR A 78 -5.30 -2.58 6.57
N GLU A 79 -6.25 -2.91 7.45
CA GLU A 79 -6.38 -4.27 8.03
C GLU A 79 -6.71 -5.33 6.97
N ALA A 80 -7.51 -5.00 5.96
CA ALA A 80 -7.73 -5.89 4.82
C ALA A 80 -6.44 -6.07 4.01
N THR A 81 -5.63 -5.03 3.80
CA THR A 81 -4.32 -5.15 3.16
C THR A 81 -3.39 -6.08 3.95
N LEU A 82 -3.37 -6.00 5.29
CA LEU A 82 -2.62 -6.93 6.13
C LEU A 82 -3.13 -8.37 6.03
N GLY A 83 -4.45 -8.57 5.99
CA GLY A 83 -5.04 -9.89 5.75
C GLY A 83 -4.63 -10.45 4.39
N LEU A 84 -4.63 -9.63 3.33
CA LEU A 84 -4.15 -10.03 2.01
C LEU A 84 -2.65 -10.38 2.01
N LEU A 85 -1.84 -9.62 2.73
CA LEU A 85 -0.41 -9.89 2.91
C LEU A 85 -0.19 -11.24 3.61
N ASP A 86 -0.97 -11.55 4.64
CA ASP A 86 -0.95 -12.85 5.32
C ASP A 86 -1.27 -13.99 4.33
N VAL A 87 -2.26 -13.81 3.45
CA VAL A 87 -2.60 -14.79 2.40
C VAL A 87 -1.44 -14.97 1.40
N LEU A 88 -0.84 -13.88 0.94
CA LEU A 88 0.29 -13.90 0.01
C LEU A 88 1.53 -14.59 0.61
N ASN A 89 1.72 -14.46 1.93
CA ASN A 89 2.75 -15.15 2.71
C ASN A 89 2.41 -16.60 3.06
N GLY A 90 1.31 -17.16 2.53
CA GLY A 90 0.93 -18.56 2.74
C GLY A 90 0.11 -18.83 3.99
N LYS A 91 -0.23 -17.81 4.78
CA LYS A 91 -1.17 -17.92 5.92
C LYS A 91 -2.62 -17.73 5.42
N THR A 92 -3.03 -18.52 4.44
CA THR A 92 -4.29 -18.37 3.68
C THR A 92 -5.54 -18.32 4.57
N LEU A 93 -5.73 -19.29 5.47
CA LEU A 93 -6.94 -19.35 6.32
C LEU A 93 -7.05 -18.16 7.30
N LYS A 94 -5.93 -17.82 7.95
CA LYS A 94 -5.86 -16.69 8.89
C LYS A 94 -5.96 -15.34 8.17
N GLY A 95 -5.27 -15.22 7.04
CA GLY A 95 -5.29 -14.01 6.22
C GLY A 95 -6.66 -13.74 5.61
N LEU A 96 -7.34 -14.78 5.11
CA LEU A 96 -8.66 -14.64 4.50
C LEU A 96 -9.73 -14.30 5.55
N SER A 97 -9.68 -14.91 6.74
CA SER A 97 -10.59 -14.56 7.84
C SER A 97 -10.35 -13.13 8.35
N ARG A 98 -9.08 -12.69 8.46
CA ARG A 98 -8.74 -11.30 8.77
C ARG A 98 -9.23 -10.33 7.69
N PHE A 99 -9.01 -10.65 6.42
CA PHE A 99 -9.48 -9.86 5.28
C PHE A 99 -11.00 -9.71 5.29
N ALA A 100 -11.73 -10.82 5.39
CA ALA A 100 -13.19 -10.81 5.42
C ALA A 100 -13.71 -10.03 6.63
N LYS A 101 -13.16 -10.25 7.82
CA LYS A 101 -13.53 -9.51 9.03
C LYS A 101 -13.28 -8.01 8.87
N ALA A 102 -12.15 -7.61 8.30
CA ALA A 102 -11.80 -6.20 8.05
C ALA A 102 -12.68 -5.54 6.97
N MET A 103 -13.14 -6.31 5.98
CA MET A 103 -14.06 -5.83 4.94
C MET A 103 -15.51 -5.76 5.43
N LEU A 104 -15.94 -6.69 6.28
CA LEU A 104 -17.29 -6.70 6.88
C LEU A 104 -17.42 -5.70 8.02
N SER A 105 -16.34 -5.43 8.76
CA SER A 105 -16.39 -4.57 9.94
C SER A 105 -16.57 -3.08 9.63
N ARG A 106 -16.81 -2.68 8.36
CA ARG A 106 -16.95 -1.31 7.80
C ARG A 106 -17.27 -0.23 8.84
N ARG A 107 -16.30 0.10 9.68
CA ARG A 107 -16.19 1.34 10.40
C ARG A 107 -15.23 2.13 9.53
N PRO A 108 -15.73 3.06 8.70
CA PRO A 108 -14.83 3.86 7.88
C PRO A 108 -13.82 4.50 8.85
N PRO A 109 -12.50 4.34 8.65
CA PRO A 109 -11.54 5.07 9.44
C PRO A 109 -11.83 6.54 9.19
N ARG A 110 -12.33 7.25 10.21
CA ARG A 110 -12.51 8.70 10.15
C ARG A 110 -11.13 9.25 9.81
N LYS A 111 -11.03 10.12 8.81
CA LYS A 111 -9.76 10.76 8.45
C LYS A 111 -9.04 11.36 9.67
N ALA A 112 -9.77 11.69 10.73
CA ALA A 112 -9.25 12.11 12.04
C ALA A 112 -8.32 11.09 12.73
N ASP A 113 -8.48 9.77 12.53
CA ASP A 113 -7.68 8.76 13.24
C ASP A 113 -6.36 8.45 12.54
N LEU A 114 -6.26 8.66 11.22
CA LEU A 114 -5.00 8.51 10.47
C LEU A 114 -3.97 9.60 10.80
N TYR A 115 -4.38 10.77 11.33
CA TYR A 115 -3.49 11.91 11.64
C TYR A 115 -3.22 12.15 13.13
N LYS A 116 -3.88 11.42 14.05
CA LYS A 116 -3.64 11.55 15.49
C LYS A 116 -2.29 11.01 15.97
N GLY A 117 -1.54 10.31 15.12
CA GLY A 117 -0.17 9.88 15.41
C GLY A 117 0.93 10.92 15.09
N GLY A 118 0.57 12.07 14.50
CA GLY A 118 1.55 13.05 14.00
C GLY A 118 1.77 14.29 14.87
N THR A 119 1.08 14.44 16.01
CA THR A 119 1.19 15.64 16.87
C THR A 119 1.44 15.25 18.32
N ARG A 120 2.64 14.72 18.57
CA ARG A 120 3.38 15.04 19.79
C ARG A 120 4.72 15.63 19.38
N ALA A 121 4.66 16.87 18.89
CA ALA A 121 5.80 17.74 18.95
C ALA A 121 6.05 18.01 20.44
N ASP A 122 7.13 17.41 20.92
CA ASP A 122 7.77 17.64 22.19
C ASP A 122 7.98 19.16 22.37
N THR A 123 7.10 19.80 23.14
CA THR A 123 7.31 21.14 23.66
C THR A 123 7.90 21.02 25.05
N ARG A 124 9.15 20.54 25.11
CA ARG A 124 10.01 20.75 26.27
C ARG A 124 11.21 21.60 25.89
N GLY A 125 11.14 22.85 26.35
CA GLY A 125 12.29 23.60 26.84
C GLY A 125 13.18 24.26 25.79
N SER A 126 12.96 25.56 25.57
CA SER A 126 14.05 26.53 25.65
C SER A 126 13.47 27.94 25.76
N ALA A 127 13.53 28.49 26.97
CA ALA A 127 13.34 29.90 27.25
C ALA A 127 14.71 30.58 27.23
N ALA A 128 14.88 31.64 26.44
CA ALA A 128 15.93 32.67 26.59
C ALA A 128 15.57 33.89 25.70
N PRO A 129 16.08 35.10 25.97
CA PRO A 129 15.26 36.19 26.50
C PRO A 129 15.06 37.35 25.53
N THR A 130 14.04 38.15 25.84
CA THR A 130 13.74 39.47 25.31
C THR A 130 14.92 40.42 25.47
N GLY A 131 15.50 40.87 24.35
CA GLY A 131 16.43 41.99 24.28
C GLY A 131 15.79 43.17 23.55
N ARG A 132 15.54 44.26 24.28
CA ARG A 132 15.37 45.61 23.72
C ARG A 132 16.67 46.03 23.05
N LEU A 133 16.56 46.79 21.95
CA LEU A 133 17.18 48.11 21.75
C LEU A 133 16.37 48.85 20.69
#